data_AF-A0A7Y6XSC1-F1
#
_entry.id   AF-A0A7Y6XSC1-F1
#
_cell.length_a   1.000
_cell.length_b   1.000
_cell.length_c   1.000
_cell.angle_alpha   90.00
_cell.angle_beta   90.00
_cell.angle_gamma   90.00
#
_symmetry.space_group_name_H-M   'P 1'
#
loop_
_entity.id
_entity.type
_entity.pdbx_description
1 polymer ?
#
loop_
_entity_poly.entity_id
_entity_poly.type
_entity_poly.pdbx_seq_one_letter_code
_entity_poly.pdbx_strand_id
1 'polypeptide(L)'
;MKKLLVFPYLVGLTLNCYSQDLSEASFRHAVENGLSTAPSIVVFEASNGTTIKEICTDIGSLYYALEIESNTKSYNDIHELLINNSHNRQFHFTHKDALNAIGFENYTLEETEKIESDLIKYHLADSLEQLDKYRMELMDEFYKYSDQRDSLIVIINDSIAKERSLAQLEIDMLKNLHSEYYDYHYNELVELSNDQKQLIEVWNRAIQPFKVQYEALNKELERREQKFFRSHLEKYGFNFCHVAFKFGILFYQGDENPILEFDTVIRPD
;
A
#
# COMPACT_ATOMS: atom_id res chain seq x y z
N MET A 1 1.78 31.58 -56.52
CA MET A 1 2.14 30.32 -55.83
C MET A 1 2.15 30.60 -54.33
N LYS A 2 1.11 30.14 -53.62
CA LYS A 2 0.93 30.34 -52.17
C LYS A 2 1.76 29.30 -51.43
N LYS A 3 2.68 29.73 -50.55
CA LYS A 3 3.36 28.84 -49.59
C LYS A 3 2.38 28.56 -48.45
N LEU A 4 1.99 27.29 -48.30
CA LEU A 4 1.28 26.80 -47.12
C LEU A 4 2.25 26.83 -45.93
N LEU A 5 1.92 27.65 -44.94
CA LEU A 5 2.44 27.51 -43.58
C LEU A 5 1.73 26.31 -42.94
N VAL A 6 2.44 25.21 -42.76
CA VAL A 6 2.01 24.12 -41.90
C VAL A 6 2.22 24.60 -40.46
N PHE A 7 1.14 25.08 -39.84
CA PHE A 7 1.09 25.18 -38.38
C PHE A 7 1.12 23.74 -37.83
N PRO A 8 2.09 23.37 -36.98
CA PRO A 8 1.90 22.18 -36.17
C PRO A 8 0.71 22.45 -35.26
N TYR A 9 -0.30 21.60 -35.38
CA TYR A 9 -1.40 21.50 -34.43
C TYR A 9 -0.80 21.23 -33.04
N LEU A 10 -0.55 22.30 -32.29
CA LEU A 10 -0.63 22.30 -30.84
C LEU A 10 -2.10 22.01 -30.49
N VAL A 11 -2.49 20.74 -30.59
CA VAL A 11 -3.49 20.20 -29.67
C VAL A 11 -2.69 20.03 -28.38
N GLY A 12 -2.66 20.99 -27.47
CA GLY A 12 -3.88 21.53 -26.90
C GLY A 12 -4.63 20.45 -26.11
N LEU A 13 -3.95 19.38 -25.65
CA LEU A 13 -4.32 18.73 -24.39
C LEU A 13 -3.96 19.72 -23.30
N THR A 14 -4.79 20.75 -23.15
CA THR A 14 -4.92 21.42 -21.88
C THR A 14 -5.24 20.32 -20.88
N LEU A 15 -4.25 19.98 -20.05
CA LEU A 15 -4.43 19.33 -18.75
C LEU A 15 -5.42 20.18 -17.97
N ASN A 16 -6.71 20.04 -18.28
CA ASN A 16 -7.78 20.33 -17.35
C ASN A 16 -7.77 19.18 -16.33
N CYS A 17 -6.66 19.06 -15.59
CA CYS A 17 -6.72 18.51 -14.24
C CYS A 17 -7.38 19.60 -13.40
N TYR A 18 -8.64 19.88 -13.70
CA TYR A 18 -9.51 20.49 -12.71
C TYR A 18 -9.61 19.43 -11.63
N SER A 19 -9.07 19.80 -10.47
CA SER A 19 -9.14 19.12 -9.19
C SER A 19 -10.58 18.67 -8.91
N GLN A 20 -10.97 17.51 -9.40
CA GLN A 20 -12.21 16.92 -8.96
C GLN A 20 -11.96 16.55 -7.49
N ASP A 21 -12.73 17.15 -6.61
CA ASP A 21 -12.77 16.73 -5.23
C ASP A 21 -13.39 15.33 -5.20
N LEU A 22 -12.56 14.33 -4.92
CA LEU A 22 -12.95 12.92 -4.87
C LEU A 22 -13.33 12.48 -3.46
N SER A 23 -13.42 13.39 -2.50
CA SER A 23 -13.62 13.05 -1.09
C SER A 23 -14.88 12.20 -0.84
N GLU A 24 -15.97 12.42 -1.59
CA GLU A 24 -17.17 11.57 -1.47
C GLU A 24 -16.87 10.13 -1.92
N ALA A 25 -16.27 9.97 -3.09
CA ALA A 25 -15.93 8.65 -3.64
C ALA A 25 -14.90 7.93 -2.76
N SER A 26 -13.87 8.65 -2.31
CA SER A 26 -12.87 8.18 -1.33
C SER A 26 -13.53 7.70 -0.05
N PHE A 27 -14.48 8.48 0.51
CA PHE A 27 -15.16 8.13 1.75
C PHE A 27 -16.06 6.90 1.57
N ARG A 28 -16.85 6.84 0.50
CA ARG A 28 -17.67 5.66 0.20
C ARG A 28 -16.79 4.41 0.07
N HIS A 29 -15.69 4.50 -0.67
CA HIS A 29 -14.79 3.37 -0.86
C HIS A 29 -14.20 2.88 0.47
N ALA A 30 -13.74 3.79 1.33
CA ALA A 30 -13.19 3.44 2.63
C ALA A 30 -14.24 2.85 3.59
N VAL A 31 -15.50 3.30 3.52
CA VAL A 31 -16.60 2.69 4.31
C VAL A 31 -16.95 1.29 3.81
N GLU A 32 -17.05 1.12 2.49
CA GLU A 32 -17.51 -0.13 1.86
C GLU A 32 -16.44 -1.24 1.90
N ASN A 33 -15.16 -0.88 1.80
CA ASN A 33 -14.06 -1.84 1.65
C ASN A 33 -13.00 -1.76 2.76
N GLY A 34 -12.99 -0.68 3.54
CA GLY A 34 -11.86 -0.33 4.39
C GLY A 34 -11.94 -0.84 5.82
N LEU A 35 -13.03 -1.47 6.28
CA LEU A 35 -13.09 -2.03 7.62
C LEU A 35 -12.49 -3.45 7.64
N SER A 36 -11.24 -3.56 8.10
CA SER A 36 -10.49 -4.82 8.15
C SER A 36 -9.44 -4.80 9.28
N THR A 37 -8.51 -5.76 9.29
CA THR A 37 -7.30 -5.74 10.15
C THR A 37 -6.23 -4.75 9.66
N ALA A 38 -6.56 -3.95 8.66
CA ALA A 38 -5.78 -2.85 8.12
C ALA A 38 -6.75 -1.75 7.72
N PRO A 39 -7.36 -1.02 8.70
CA PRO A 39 -8.43 -0.11 8.41
C PRO A 39 -8.01 1.06 7.49
N SER A 40 -8.83 1.35 6.49
CA SER A 40 -8.62 2.51 5.61
C SER A 40 -8.80 3.82 6.37
N ILE A 41 -8.05 4.82 5.96
CA ILE A 41 -8.15 6.19 6.47
C ILE A 41 -9.34 6.90 5.83
N VAL A 42 -10.05 7.66 6.65
CA VAL A 42 -11.20 8.49 6.25
C VAL A 42 -11.00 9.93 6.68
N VAL A 43 -11.52 10.84 5.86
CA VAL A 43 -11.60 12.27 6.15
C VAL A 43 -13.05 12.72 6.18
N PHE A 44 -13.43 13.42 7.23
CA PHE A 44 -14.79 13.90 7.44
C PHE A 44 -14.83 15.13 8.35
N GLU A 45 -15.92 15.87 8.28
CA GLU A 45 -16.18 16.99 9.17
C GLU A 45 -16.86 16.49 10.47
N ALA A 46 -16.23 16.79 11.60
CA ALA A 46 -16.74 16.50 12.93
C ALA A 46 -17.14 17.79 13.64
N SER A 47 -18.24 17.74 14.40
CA SER A 47 -18.67 18.84 15.26
C SER A 47 -18.90 18.36 16.69
N ASN A 48 -18.42 19.13 17.68
CA ASN A 48 -18.78 18.95 19.10
C ASN A 48 -19.87 19.94 19.58
N GLY A 49 -20.54 20.62 18.66
CA GLY A 49 -21.56 21.64 18.93
C GLY A 49 -21.01 23.05 19.20
N THR A 50 -19.71 23.18 19.50
CA THR A 50 -19.03 24.48 19.64
C THR A 50 -18.05 24.72 18.51
N THR A 51 -17.31 23.67 18.14
CA THR A 51 -16.26 23.69 17.14
C THR A 51 -16.59 22.68 16.04
N ILE A 52 -16.23 23.03 14.81
CA ILE A 52 -16.31 22.17 13.63
C ILE A 52 -14.88 22.04 13.09
N LYS A 53 -14.45 20.81 12.79
CA LYS A 53 -13.13 20.51 12.22
C LYS A 53 -13.27 19.41 11.17
N GLU A 54 -12.56 19.54 10.05
CA GLU A 54 -12.29 18.40 9.19
C GLU A 54 -11.15 17.58 9.80
N ILE A 55 -11.38 16.29 10.02
CA ILE A 55 -10.46 15.39 10.70
C ILE A 55 -10.16 14.17 9.85
N CYS A 56 -8.99 13.59 10.09
CA CYS A 56 -8.49 12.40 9.39
C CYS A 56 -8.17 11.31 10.43
N THR A 57 -8.79 10.14 10.31
CA THR A 57 -8.62 9.00 11.23
C THR A 57 -8.89 7.69 10.50
N ASP A 58 -8.66 6.53 11.13
CA ASP A 58 -9.03 5.25 10.54
C ASP A 58 -10.54 5.00 10.65
N ILE A 59 -11.08 4.22 9.71
CA ILE A 59 -12.52 3.95 9.64
C ILE A 59 -13.02 3.22 10.90
N GLY A 60 -12.20 2.37 11.53
CA GLY A 60 -12.55 1.66 12.76
C GLY A 60 -12.84 2.62 13.92
N SER A 61 -11.99 3.64 14.08
CA SER A 61 -12.17 4.71 15.07
C SER A 61 -13.46 5.51 14.83
N LEU A 62 -13.81 5.80 13.58
CA LEU A 62 -15.09 6.44 13.24
C LEU A 62 -16.29 5.53 13.56
N TYR A 63 -16.23 4.24 13.20
CA TYR A 63 -17.28 3.28 13.55
C TYR A 63 -17.50 3.22 15.06
N TYR A 64 -16.43 3.07 15.82
CA TYR A 64 -16.50 3.00 17.28
C TYR A 64 -17.05 4.30 17.91
N ALA A 65 -16.67 5.46 17.38
CA ALA A 65 -17.22 6.73 17.83
C ALA A 65 -18.74 6.85 17.57
N LEU A 66 -19.21 6.36 16.41
CA LEU A 66 -20.63 6.33 16.09
C LEU A 66 -21.40 5.30 16.91
N GLU A 67 -20.80 4.16 17.27
CA GLU A 67 -21.38 3.20 18.23
C GLU A 67 -21.67 3.86 19.58
N ILE A 68 -20.70 4.63 20.10
CA ILE A 68 -20.84 5.38 21.35
C ILE A 68 -21.95 6.43 21.21
N GLU A 69 -21.91 7.23 20.15
CA GLU A 69 -22.82 8.39 20.00
C GLU A 69 -24.28 7.97 19.78
N SER A 70 -24.51 6.91 18.99
CA SER A 70 -25.85 6.40 18.68
C SER A 70 -26.36 5.37 19.68
N ASN A 71 -25.51 4.91 20.61
CA ASN A 71 -25.78 3.83 21.55
C ASN A 71 -26.31 2.56 20.85
N THR A 72 -25.79 2.26 19.66
CA THR A 72 -26.05 1.03 18.90
C THR A 72 -24.77 0.21 18.74
N LYS A 73 -24.93 -1.11 18.67
CA LYS A 73 -23.85 -2.04 18.29
C LYS A 73 -24.13 -2.69 16.93
N SER A 74 -25.14 -2.20 16.21
CA SER A 74 -25.48 -2.72 14.88
C SER A 74 -24.49 -2.17 13.87
N TYR A 75 -23.62 -3.03 13.35
CA TYR A 75 -22.72 -2.69 12.26
C TYR A 75 -23.48 -2.15 11.05
N ASN A 76 -24.59 -2.80 10.66
CA ASN A 76 -25.38 -2.40 9.50
C ASN A 76 -25.97 -1.00 9.66
N ASP A 77 -26.47 -0.65 10.85
CA ASP A 77 -27.08 0.66 11.08
C ASP A 77 -26.03 1.78 10.94
N ILE A 78 -24.82 1.55 11.45
CA ILE A 78 -23.71 2.51 11.36
C ILE A 78 -23.17 2.58 9.92
N HIS A 79 -23.01 1.44 9.27
CA HIS A 79 -22.60 1.37 7.87
C HIS A 79 -23.59 2.16 6.99
N GLU A 80 -24.90 1.92 7.12
CA GLU A 80 -25.92 2.67 6.40
C GLU A 80 -25.89 4.16 6.73
N LEU A 81 -25.69 4.54 7.99
CA LEU A 81 -25.54 5.94 8.39
C LEU A 81 -24.35 6.61 7.68
N LEU A 82 -23.20 5.94 7.63
CA LEU A 82 -21.99 6.42 6.96
C LEU A 82 -22.22 6.57 5.46
N ILE A 83 -22.79 5.56 4.81
CA ILE A 83 -23.08 5.59 3.37
C ILE A 83 -24.08 6.69 3.02
N ASN A 84 -25.16 6.83 3.79
CA ASN A 84 -26.19 7.86 3.55
C ASN A 84 -25.66 9.29 3.77
N ASN A 85 -24.62 9.46 4.61
CA ASN A 85 -23.98 10.76 4.85
C ASN A 85 -22.69 10.97 4.02
N SER A 86 -22.33 10.05 3.13
CA SER A 86 -21.07 10.11 2.38
C SER A 86 -20.87 11.36 1.52
N HIS A 87 -21.96 11.98 1.05
CA HIS A 87 -21.90 13.22 0.28
C HIS A 87 -21.38 14.41 1.11
N ASN A 88 -21.92 14.59 2.31
CA ASN A 88 -21.59 15.72 3.19
C ASN A 88 -20.46 15.39 4.19
N ARG A 89 -20.28 14.11 4.53
CA ARG A 89 -19.30 13.59 5.50
C ARG A 89 -19.30 14.40 6.81
N GLN A 90 -20.49 14.74 7.30
CA GLN A 90 -20.67 15.57 8.49
C GLN A 90 -21.24 14.73 9.62
N PHE A 91 -20.55 14.71 10.75
CA PHE A 91 -20.95 13.95 11.93
C PHE A 91 -20.86 14.80 13.19
N HIS A 92 -21.88 14.68 14.04
CA HIS A 92 -21.95 15.40 15.30
C HIS A 92 -21.70 14.43 16.46
N PHE A 93 -20.80 14.81 17.37
CA PHE A 93 -20.41 14.00 18.52
C PHE A 93 -20.53 14.82 19.81
N THR A 94 -21.32 14.34 20.76
CA THR A 94 -21.50 14.96 22.07
C THR A 94 -20.75 14.20 23.16
N HIS A 95 -20.47 12.90 22.96
CA HIS A 95 -19.76 12.09 23.94
C HIS A 95 -18.26 12.31 23.87
N LYS A 96 -17.64 12.57 25.03
CA LYS A 96 -16.20 12.76 25.14
C LYS A 96 -15.40 11.55 24.62
N ASP A 97 -15.89 10.34 24.88
CA ASP A 97 -15.20 9.12 24.45
C ASP A 97 -15.25 8.94 22.92
N ALA A 98 -16.35 9.34 22.28
CA ALA A 98 -16.45 9.37 20.81
C ALA A 98 -15.49 10.40 20.20
N LEU A 99 -15.43 11.61 20.77
CA LEU A 99 -14.49 12.65 20.36
C LEU A 99 -13.02 12.23 20.54
N ASN A 100 -12.71 11.47 21.59
CA ASN A 100 -11.37 10.93 21.83
C ASN A 100 -11.01 9.84 20.81
N ALA A 101 -11.96 8.95 20.47
CA ALA A 101 -11.73 7.86 19.53
C ALA A 101 -11.29 8.38 18.14
N ILE A 102 -11.91 9.45 17.66
CA ILE A 102 -11.56 10.09 16.37
C ILE A 102 -10.43 11.13 16.49
N GLY A 103 -9.85 11.30 17.68
CA GLY A 103 -8.75 12.25 17.92
C GLY A 103 -9.12 13.74 17.80
N PHE A 104 -10.41 14.11 17.95
CA PHE A 104 -10.94 15.44 17.63
C PHE A 104 -10.18 16.61 18.28
N GLU A 105 -9.82 16.48 19.56
CA GLU A 105 -9.17 17.55 20.32
C GLU A 105 -7.71 17.77 19.88
N ASN A 106 -6.99 16.68 19.61
CA ASN A 106 -5.57 16.70 19.28
C ASN A 106 -5.29 16.91 17.78
N TYR A 107 -6.34 16.84 16.95
CA TYR A 107 -6.20 16.97 15.50
C TYR A 107 -5.91 18.43 15.10
N THR A 108 -4.80 18.61 14.38
CA THR A 108 -4.37 19.88 13.80
C THR A 108 -3.95 19.66 12.35
N LEU A 109 -4.64 20.30 11.42
CA LEU A 109 -4.28 20.31 10.01
C LEU A 109 -3.31 21.44 9.72
N GLU A 110 -2.13 21.11 9.19
CA GLU A 110 -1.09 22.07 8.83
C GLU A 110 -0.56 21.80 7.42
N GLU A 111 0.06 22.82 6.82
CA GLU A 111 0.77 22.74 5.53
C GLU A 111 -0.09 22.32 4.32
N THR A 112 -1.42 22.43 4.40
CA THR A 112 -2.37 22.06 3.33
C THR A 112 -1.95 22.55 1.94
N GLU A 113 -1.69 23.86 1.78
CA GLU A 113 -1.31 24.44 0.48
C GLU A 113 -0.01 23.85 -0.08
N LYS A 114 0.96 23.54 0.79
CA LYS A 114 2.23 22.93 0.37
C LYS A 114 2.01 21.49 -0.06
N ILE A 115 1.19 20.75 0.70
CA ILE A 115 0.87 19.35 0.39
C ILE A 115 0.08 19.26 -0.93
N GLU A 116 -0.94 20.11 -1.12
CA GLU A 116 -1.68 20.20 -2.38
C GLU A 116 -0.74 20.55 -3.55
N SER A 117 0.17 21.51 -3.36
CA SER A 117 1.18 21.87 -4.36
C SER A 117 2.09 20.69 -4.71
N ASP A 118 2.56 19.92 -3.72
CA ASP A 118 3.43 18.75 -3.96
C ASP A 118 2.65 17.62 -4.67
N LEU A 119 1.41 17.34 -4.27
CA LEU A 119 0.51 16.37 -4.93
C LEU A 119 0.34 16.68 -6.42
N ILE A 120 0.10 17.94 -6.76
CA ILE A 120 -0.09 18.41 -8.14
C ILE A 120 1.24 18.39 -8.90
N LYS A 121 2.29 19.02 -8.36
CA LYS A 121 3.59 19.19 -9.02
C LYS A 121 4.25 17.87 -9.36
N TYR A 122 4.13 16.88 -8.48
CA TYR A 122 4.74 15.56 -8.65
C TYR A 122 3.80 14.54 -9.29
N HIS A 123 2.57 14.93 -9.65
CA HIS A 123 1.55 14.04 -10.21
C HIS A 123 1.40 12.77 -9.36
N LEU A 124 1.24 12.95 -8.04
CA LEU A 124 1.35 11.84 -7.09
C LEU A 124 0.22 10.82 -7.28
N ALA A 125 -1.02 11.23 -7.55
CA ALA A 125 -2.12 10.31 -7.83
C ALA A 125 -1.79 9.38 -9.02
N ASP A 126 -1.34 9.94 -10.14
CA ASP A 126 -0.97 9.16 -11.34
C ASP A 126 0.23 8.23 -11.06
N SER A 127 1.20 8.73 -10.28
CA SER A 127 2.41 7.98 -9.95
C SER A 127 2.12 6.81 -8.99
N LEU A 128 1.21 7.00 -8.04
CA LEU A 128 0.76 5.97 -7.10
C LEU A 128 -0.12 4.93 -7.79
N GLU A 129 -0.95 5.33 -8.75
CA GLU A 129 -1.70 4.38 -9.58
C GLU A 129 -0.75 3.50 -10.43
N GLN A 130 0.32 4.07 -10.99
CA GLN A 130 1.35 3.30 -11.68
C GLN A 130 2.15 2.39 -10.74
N LEU A 131 2.34 2.82 -9.49
CA LEU A 131 2.96 2.01 -8.45
C LEU A 131 2.11 0.79 -8.13
N ASP A 132 0.78 0.95 -7.99
CA ASP A 132 -0.14 -0.15 -7.73
C ASP A 132 -0.14 -1.19 -8.87
N LYS A 133 -0.19 -0.70 -10.12
CA LYS A 133 -0.02 -1.57 -11.30
C LYS A 133 1.30 -2.33 -11.29
N TYR A 134 2.38 -1.64 -10.91
CA TYR A 134 3.69 -2.25 -10.80
C TYR A 134 3.76 -3.29 -9.67
N ARG A 135 3.05 -3.10 -8.54
CA ARG A 135 2.93 -4.11 -7.47
C ARG A 135 2.24 -5.38 -7.98
N MET A 136 1.17 -5.23 -8.77
CA MET A 136 0.49 -6.38 -9.39
C MET A 136 1.41 -7.12 -10.37
N GLU A 137 2.12 -6.40 -11.24
CA GLU A 137 3.11 -6.98 -12.17
C GLU A 137 4.24 -7.71 -11.42
N LEU A 138 4.70 -7.14 -10.31
CA LEU A 138 5.71 -7.75 -9.46
C LEU A 138 5.21 -9.03 -8.79
N MET A 139 3.94 -9.08 -8.40
CA MET A 139 3.32 -10.28 -7.83
C MET A 139 3.31 -11.43 -8.84
N ASP A 140 3.02 -11.14 -10.11
CA ASP A 140 3.13 -12.14 -11.19
C ASP A 140 4.58 -12.63 -11.38
N GLU A 141 5.55 -11.73 -11.32
CA GLU A 141 6.98 -12.09 -11.38
C GLU A 141 7.42 -12.90 -10.14
N PHE A 142 6.88 -12.62 -8.96
CA PHE A 142 7.11 -13.40 -7.74
C PHE A 142 6.63 -14.84 -7.91
N TYR A 143 5.42 -15.06 -8.44
CA TYR A 143 4.93 -16.42 -8.70
C TYR A 143 5.82 -17.17 -9.68
N LYS A 144 6.24 -16.52 -10.79
CA LYS A 144 7.19 -17.11 -11.74
C LYS A 144 8.51 -17.47 -11.07
N TYR A 145 9.02 -16.60 -10.20
CA TYR A 145 10.26 -16.85 -9.46
C TYR A 145 10.11 -18.03 -8.49
N SER A 146 8.98 -18.13 -7.79
CA SER A 146 8.66 -19.26 -6.90
C SER A 146 8.61 -20.60 -7.67
N ASP A 147 7.92 -20.64 -8.81
CA ASP A 147 7.85 -21.84 -9.66
C ASP A 147 9.24 -22.27 -10.19
N GLN A 148 10.10 -21.30 -10.50
CA GLN A 148 11.48 -21.56 -10.92
C GLN A 148 12.30 -22.17 -9.78
N ARG A 149 12.13 -21.69 -8.54
CA ARG A 149 12.80 -22.24 -7.36
C ARG A 149 12.43 -23.71 -7.17
N ASP A 150 11.14 -24.04 -7.24
CA ASP A 150 10.65 -25.42 -7.12
C ASP A 150 11.21 -26.34 -8.19
N SER A 151 11.22 -25.86 -9.43
CA SER A 151 11.80 -26.61 -10.55
C SER A 151 13.28 -26.89 -10.33
N LEU A 152 14.05 -25.90 -9.85
CA LEU A 152 15.48 -26.04 -9.56
C LEU A 152 15.75 -26.99 -8.40
N ILE A 153 14.93 -26.97 -7.35
CA ILE A 153 15.04 -27.90 -6.22
C ILE A 153 14.94 -29.35 -6.70
N VAL A 154 13.96 -29.65 -7.56
CA VAL A 154 13.79 -30.99 -8.15
C VAL A 154 14.99 -31.37 -9.01
N ILE A 155 15.45 -30.49 -9.89
CA ILE A 155 16.59 -30.73 -10.79
C ILE A 155 17.87 -31.02 -9.99
N ILE A 156 18.14 -30.23 -8.95
CA ILE A 156 19.33 -30.38 -8.11
C ILE A 156 19.25 -31.68 -7.31
N ASN A 157 18.09 -31.97 -6.71
CA ASN A 157 17.85 -33.22 -6.00
C ASN A 157 18.14 -34.43 -6.89
N ASP A 158 17.55 -34.47 -8.09
CA ASP A 158 17.70 -35.56 -9.05
C ASP A 158 19.14 -35.67 -9.58
N SER A 159 19.84 -34.54 -9.72
CA SER A 159 21.24 -34.53 -10.13
C SER A 159 22.15 -35.16 -9.08
N ILE A 160 21.98 -34.81 -7.81
CA ILE A 160 22.80 -35.34 -6.71
C ILE A 160 22.47 -36.82 -6.48
N ALA A 161 21.18 -37.18 -6.51
CA ALA A 161 20.70 -38.54 -6.32
C ALA A 161 21.27 -39.56 -7.34
N LYS A 162 21.69 -39.09 -8.53
CA LYS A 162 22.37 -39.92 -9.54
C LYS A 162 23.80 -40.30 -9.14
N GLU A 163 24.45 -39.50 -8.31
CA GLU A 163 25.85 -39.69 -7.91
C GLU A 163 25.97 -40.33 -6.52
N ARG A 164 25.09 -39.95 -5.59
CA ARG A 164 25.06 -40.46 -4.21
C ARG A 164 23.69 -40.33 -3.58
N SER A 165 23.47 -41.05 -2.47
CA SER A 165 22.29 -40.82 -1.62
C SER A 165 22.42 -39.49 -0.86
N LEU A 166 21.33 -38.71 -0.82
CA LEU A 166 21.26 -37.51 0.02
C LEU A 166 21.02 -37.89 1.48
N ALA A 167 21.73 -37.23 2.40
CA ALA A 167 21.43 -37.32 3.82
C ALA A 167 20.13 -36.57 4.14
N GLN A 168 19.46 -36.94 5.25
CA GLN A 168 18.18 -36.32 5.64
C GLN A 168 18.27 -34.79 5.75
N LEU A 169 19.36 -34.28 6.33
CA LEU A 169 19.55 -32.85 6.48
C LEU A 169 19.70 -32.13 5.12
N GLU A 170 20.25 -32.78 4.10
CA GLU A 170 20.32 -32.20 2.74
C GLU A 170 18.95 -32.17 2.06
N ILE A 171 18.12 -33.19 2.31
CA ILE A 171 16.74 -33.23 1.86
C ILE A 171 15.95 -32.09 2.51
N ASP A 172 16.12 -31.90 3.81
CA ASP A 172 15.47 -30.81 4.55
C ASP A 172 16.00 -29.44 4.10
N MET A 173 17.30 -29.35 3.76
CA MET A 173 17.88 -28.15 3.18
C MET A 173 17.22 -27.77 1.85
N LEU A 174 17.12 -28.73 0.93
CA LEU A 174 16.46 -28.54 -0.37
C LEU A 174 15.00 -28.11 -0.22
N LYS A 175 14.28 -28.62 0.78
CA LYS A 175 12.90 -28.19 1.05
C LYS A 175 12.81 -26.75 1.49
N ASN A 176 13.63 -26.29 2.43
CA ASN A 176 13.48 -24.89 2.89
C ASN A 176 13.99 -23.88 1.87
N LEU A 177 14.83 -24.29 0.91
CA LEU A 177 15.21 -23.45 -0.24
C LEU A 177 14.01 -23.06 -1.13
N HIS A 178 12.81 -23.60 -0.92
CA HIS A 178 11.60 -23.01 -1.50
C HIS A 178 11.44 -21.53 -1.08
N SER A 179 11.77 -21.20 0.17
CA SER A 179 11.71 -19.83 0.70
C SER A 179 13.02 -19.05 0.46
N GLU A 180 12.88 -17.82 -0.02
CA GLU A 180 14.00 -16.90 -0.28
C GLU A 180 14.80 -16.53 0.98
N TYR A 181 14.18 -16.62 2.16
CA TYR A 181 14.84 -16.41 3.45
C TYR A 181 16.14 -17.23 3.55
N TYR A 182 16.07 -18.47 3.10
CA TYR A 182 17.17 -19.40 3.23
C TYR A 182 18.33 -19.15 2.25
N ASP A 183 18.15 -18.29 1.24
CA ASP A 183 19.25 -17.90 0.34
C ASP A 183 20.36 -17.12 1.05
N TYR A 184 20.06 -16.48 2.18
CA TYR A 184 21.01 -15.67 2.95
C TYR A 184 21.36 -16.29 4.30
N HIS A 185 20.42 -17.01 4.91
CA HIS A 185 20.53 -17.42 6.32
C HIS A 185 21.00 -18.86 6.54
N TYR A 186 21.15 -19.69 5.50
CA TYR A 186 21.52 -21.10 5.70
C TYR A 186 22.85 -21.30 6.43
N ASN A 187 23.86 -20.48 6.10
CA ASN A 187 25.19 -20.57 6.70
C ASN A 187 25.27 -19.95 8.11
N GLU A 188 24.23 -19.21 8.53
CA GLU A 188 24.17 -18.54 9.83
C GLU A 188 23.52 -19.43 10.90
N LEU A 189 22.71 -20.40 10.48
CA LEU A 189 21.86 -21.19 11.37
C LEU A 189 22.49 -22.53 11.78
N VAL A 190 23.39 -23.11 10.98
CA VAL A 190 23.96 -24.45 11.22
C VAL A 190 25.39 -24.58 10.66
N GLU A 191 26.27 -25.30 11.37
CA GLU A 191 27.58 -25.68 10.82
C GLU A 191 27.41 -26.76 9.73
N LEU A 192 27.75 -26.40 8.50
CA LEU A 192 27.57 -27.27 7.34
C LEU A 192 28.77 -28.19 7.08
N SER A 193 28.49 -29.46 6.79
CA SER A 193 29.45 -30.40 6.20
C SER A 193 29.87 -29.99 4.79
N ASN A 194 30.92 -30.62 4.25
CA ASN A 194 31.41 -30.32 2.91
C ASN A 194 30.36 -30.56 1.81
N ASP A 195 29.61 -31.67 1.91
CA ASP A 195 28.57 -32.02 0.94
C ASP A 195 27.43 -30.99 0.96
N GLN A 196 27.06 -30.50 2.14
CA GLN A 196 26.05 -29.45 2.32
C GLN A 196 26.53 -28.09 1.80
N LYS A 197 27.81 -27.75 1.96
CA LYS A 197 28.39 -26.54 1.36
C LYS A 197 28.33 -26.61 -0.17
N GLN A 198 28.66 -27.77 -0.74
CA GLN A 198 28.57 -27.98 -2.19
C GLN A 198 27.12 -27.87 -2.69
N LEU A 199 26.14 -28.42 -1.95
CA LEU A 199 24.72 -28.27 -2.26
C LEU A 199 24.32 -26.78 -2.36
N ILE A 200 24.70 -25.97 -1.36
CA ILE A 200 24.39 -24.53 -1.33
C ILE A 200 25.13 -23.78 -2.45
N GLU A 201 26.36 -24.16 -2.79
CA GLU A 201 27.08 -23.58 -3.92
C GLU A 201 26.39 -23.87 -5.26
N VAL A 202 25.90 -25.09 -5.46
CA VAL A 202 25.12 -25.48 -6.65
C VAL A 202 23.81 -24.69 -6.70
N TRP A 203 23.09 -24.62 -5.58
CA TRP A 203 21.86 -23.82 -5.46
C TRP A 203 22.09 -22.36 -5.82
N ASN A 204 23.04 -21.71 -5.16
CA ASN A 204 23.32 -20.28 -5.36
C ASN A 204 23.68 -19.99 -6.82
N ARG A 205 24.46 -20.85 -7.47
CA ARG A 205 24.78 -20.72 -8.89
C ARG A 205 23.55 -20.87 -9.78
N ALA A 206 22.67 -21.82 -9.46
CA ALA A 206 21.48 -22.10 -10.25
C ALA A 206 20.42 -21.00 -10.13
N ILE A 207 20.21 -20.45 -8.93
CA ILE A 207 19.18 -19.43 -8.68
C ILE A 207 19.63 -18.01 -9.04
N GLN A 208 20.94 -17.75 -9.10
CA GLN A 208 21.52 -16.42 -9.32
C GLN A 208 20.85 -15.57 -10.42
N PRO A 209 20.62 -16.07 -11.66
CA PRO A 209 20.05 -15.23 -12.71
C PRO A 209 18.64 -14.73 -12.35
N PHE A 210 17.84 -15.58 -11.72
CA PHE A 210 16.46 -15.28 -11.33
C PHE A 210 16.42 -14.37 -10.10
N LYS A 211 17.29 -14.66 -9.12
CA LYS A 211 17.47 -13.83 -7.92
C LYS A 211 17.83 -12.39 -8.27
N VAL A 212 18.77 -12.18 -9.19
CA VAL A 212 19.19 -10.82 -9.61
C VAL A 212 18.04 -10.05 -10.25
N GLN A 213 17.24 -10.71 -11.09
CA GLN A 213 16.07 -10.09 -11.71
C GLN A 213 15.04 -9.68 -10.65
N TYR A 214 14.69 -10.60 -9.76
CA TYR A 214 13.72 -10.36 -8.69
C TYR A 214 14.17 -9.25 -7.72
N GLU A 215 15.43 -9.29 -7.26
CA GLU A 215 16.01 -8.22 -6.43
C GLU A 215 16.01 -6.85 -7.12
N ALA A 216 16.23 -6.80 -8.44
CA ALA A 216 16.20 -5.55 -9.19
C ALA A 216 14.77 -4.96 -9.23
N LEU A 217 13.76 -5.81 -9.41
CA LEU A 217 12.37 -5.38 -9.41
C LEU A 217 11.91 -4.88 -8.04
N ASN A 218 12.27 -5.57 -6.95
CA ASN A 218 12.01 -5.15 -5.57
C ASN A 218 12.68 -3.80 -5.25
N LYS A 219 13.95 -3.61 -5.63
CA LYS A 219 14.63 -2.32 -5.46
C LYS A 219 13.94 -1.19 -6.21
N GLU A 220 13.41 -1.46 -7.39
CA GLU A 220 12.63 -0.47 -8.15
C GLU A 220 11.28 -0.17 -7.48
N LEU A 221 10.62 -1.17 -6.88
CA LEU A 221 9.42 -0.96 -6.06
C LEU A 221 9.74 -0.03 -4.88
N GLU A 222 10.73 -0.39 -4.06
CA GLU A 222 11.18 0.40 -2.90
C GLU A 222 11.52 1.84 -3.30
N ARG A 223 12.23 2.03 -4.43
CA ARG A 223 12.58 3.35 -4.94
C ARG A 223 11.34 4.18 -5.31
N ARG A 224 10.33 3.57 -5.93
CA ARG A 224 9.08 4.25 -6.30
C ARG A 224 8.25 4.57 -5.07
N GLU A 225 8.11 3.63 -4.13
CA GLU A 225 7.44 3.85 -2.85
C GLU A 225 8.09 4.99 -2.07
N GLN A 226 9.42 4.99 -1.98
CA GLN A 226 10.14 6.05 -1.28
C GLN A 226 9.86 7.42 -1.92
N LYS A 227 9.90 7.48 -3.26
CA LYS A 227 9.75 8.73 -4.00
C LYS A 227 8.32 9.29 -3.93
N PHE A 228 7.32 8.46 -4.17
CA PHE A 228 5.94 8.91 -4.37
C PHE A 228 5.10 8.88 -3.11
N PHE A 229 5.51 8.09 -2.11
CA PHE A 229 4.75 7.91 -0.88
C PHE A 229 5.58 8.23 0.37
N ARG A 230 6.59 7.41 0.70
CA ARG A 230 7.24 7.47 2.03
C ARG A 230 7.87 8.81 2.34
N SER A 231 8.55 9.44 1.37
CA SER A 231 9.17 10.76 1.59
C SER A 231 8.14 11.85 1.94
N HIS A 232 6.90 11.75 1.42
CA HIS A 232 5.84 12.71 1.71
C HIS A 232 5.20 12.40 3.07
N LEU A 233 4.99 11.12 3.37
CA LEU A 233 4.50 10.67 4.67
C LEU A 233 5.48 11.03 5.81
N GLU A 234 6.77 10.81 5.64
CA GLU A 234 7.82 11.18 6.61
C GLU A 234 7.84 12.69 6.87
N LYS A 235 7.60 13.50 5.83
CA LYS A 235 7.66 14.96 5.89
C LYS A 235 6.42 15.56 6.55
N TYR A 236 5.23 15.05 6.23
CA TYR A 236 3.95 15.69 6.54
C TYR A 236 3.06 14.86 7.48
N GLY A 237 3.39 13.59 7.74
CA GLY A 237 2.61 12.69 8.57
C GLY A 237 1.16 12.54 8.11
N PHE A 238 0.24 12.45 9.07
CA PHE A 238 -1.21 12.32 8.82
C PHE A 238 -1.83 13.48 8.04
N ASN A 239 -1.21 14.67 8.03
CA ASN A 239 -1.68 15.80 7.22
C ASN A 239 -1.56 15.47 5.73
N PHE A 240 -0.57 14.65 5.33
CA PHE A 240 -0.48 14.16 3.96
C PHE A 240 -1.72 13.34 3.58
N CYS A 241 -2.10 12.38 4.43
CA CYS A 241 -3.25 11.51 4.21
C CYS A 241 -4.54 12.30 4.08
N HIS A 242 -4.74 13.27 4.99
CA HIS A 242 -5.90 14.16 4.96
C HIS A 242 -6.04 14.86 3.61
N VAL A 243 -4.98 15.53 3.16
CA VAL A 243 -5.04 16.34 1.95
C VAL A 243 -5.11 15.46 0.70
N ALA A 244 -4.38 14.36 0.68
CA ALA A 244 -4.34 13.42 -0.43
C ALA A 244 -5.69 12.70 -0.65
N PHE A 245 -6.51 12.54 0.39
CA PHE A 245 -7.85 11.97 0.32
C PHE A 245 -8.77 12.68 -0.70
N LYS A 246 -8.68 14.02 -0.75
CA LYS A 246 -9.40 14.88 -1.72
C LYS A 246 -8.99 14.59 -3.16
N PHE A 247 -7.77 14.11 -3.38
CA PHE A 247 -7.25 13.71 -4.69
C PHE A 247 -7.53 12.24 -5.02
N GLY A 248 -8.34 11.55 -4.21
CA GLY A 248 -8.69 10.15 -4.42
C GLY A 248 -7.65 9.17 -3.88
N ILE A 249 -6.59 9.63 -3.21
CA ILE A 249 -5.53 8.75 -2.73
C ILE A 249 -5.90 8.25 -1.34
N LEU A 250 -6.04 6.94 -1.21
CA LEU A 250 -6.39 6.27 0.03
C LEU A 250 -5.18 5.59 0.66
N PHE A 251 -5.23 5.49 1.99
CA PHE A 251 -4.22 4.86 2.82
C PHE A 251 -4.91 3.92 3.80
N TYR A 252 -4.17 2.95 4.33
CA TYR A 252 -4.60 2.13 5.45
C TYR A 252 -3.56 2.14 6.56
N GLN A 253 -3.99 1.78 7.77
CA GLN A 253 -3.10 1.60 8.92
C GLN A 253 -3.12 0.13 9.33
N GLY A 254 -1.96 -0.53 9.36
CA GLY A 254 -1.89 -1.95 9.77
C GLY A 254 -2.07 -2.17 11.28
N ASP A 255 -2.73 -3.26 11.68
CA ASP A 255 -2.98 -3.60 13.09
C ASP A 255 -1.72 -4.04 13.85
N GLU A 256 -0.88 -4.89 13.25
CA GLU A 256 0.27 -5.52 13.93
C GLU A 256 1.50 -4.60 14.03
N ASN A 257 1.60 -3.66 13.09
CA ASN A 257 2.53 -2.55 13.11
C ASN A 257 1.76 -1.34 12.57
N PRO A 258 1.54 -0.27 13.35
CA PRO A 258 0.76 0.92 12.95
C PRO A 258 1.53 1.78 11.95
N ILE A 259 2.04 1.15 10.89
CA ILE A 259 2.65 1.76 9.75
C ILE A 259 1.51 2.11 8.80
N LEU A 260 1.50 3.36 8.38
CA LEU A 260 0.57 3.84 7.38
C LEU A 260 1.11 3.46 5.99
N GLU A 261 0.24 2.89 5.18
CA GLU A 261 0.55 2.34 3.87
C GLU A 261 -0.35 2.92 2.80
N PHE A 262 0.16 2.97 1.56
CA PHE A 262 -0.64 3.34 0.40
C PHE A 262 -1.56 2.17 0.01
N ASP A 263 -2.86 2.46 -0.06
CA ASP A 263 -3.92 1.52 -0.41
C ASP A 263 -4.18 1.57 -1.92
N THR A 264 -4.90 2.59 -2.37
CA THR A 264 -5.37 2.71 -3.75
C THR A 264 -5.59 4.16 -4.17
N VAL A 265 -5.83 4.38 -5.47
CA VAL A 265 -6.25 5.67 -6.03
C VAL A 265 -7.63 5.54 -6.66
N ILE A 266 -8.59 6.26 -6.10
CA ILE A 266 -9.94 6.42 -6.65
C ILE A 266 -9.90 7.38 -7.83
N ARG A 267 -10.61 7.04 -8.90
CA ARG A 267 -10.78 7.88 -10.10
C ARG A 267 -12.26 8.16 -10.34
N PRO A 268 -12.58 9.31 -10.95
CA PRO A 268 -13.91 9.51 -11.50
C PRO A 268 -14.11 8.56 -12.67
N ASP A 269 -15.28 7.90 -12.71
CA ASP A 269 -15.74 7.06 -13.82
C ASP A 269 -15.88 7.85 -15.14
#